data_AF-A2FR95-F1
#
_entry.id   AF-A2FR95-F1
#
_cell.length_a   1.000
_cell.length_b   1.000
_cell.length_c   1.000
_cell.angle_alpha   90.00
_cell.angle_beta   90.00
_cell.angle_gamma   90.00
#
_symmetry.space_group_name_H-M   'P 1'
#
loop_
_entity.id
_entity.type
_entity.pdbx_description
1 polymer ?
#
loop_
_entity_poly.entity_id
_entity_poly.type
_entity_poly.pdbx_seq_one_letter_code
_entity_poly.pdbx_strand_id
1 'polypeptide(L)'
;MLIRAHECVAEGICKNFDDKVITVFTASNYCGCVENRSAILIIKGRQLDFKTFKPLQWLKRDEVIFKGHSNHNRRVVRKKLMSISSQKILPSIFEPQNRIDSSSPRTQRNKLRRLSTDLIGSY
;
A
#
# COMPACT_ATOMS: atom_id res chain seq x y z
N MET A 1 -21.08 4.32 -21.66
CA MET A 1 -20.49 4.20 -20.32
C MET A 1 -19.02 3.87 -20.48
N LEU A 2 -18.14 4.61 -19.81
CA LEU A 2 -16.70 4.39 -19.76
C LEU A 2 -16.34 3.75 -18.42
N ILE A 3 -15.64 2.62 -18.45
CA ILE A 3 -15.07 1.99 -17.26
C ILE A 3 -13.56 2.16 -17.34
N ARG A 4 -12.96 2.73 -16.29
CA ARG A 4 -11.52 2.98 -16.22
C ARG A 4 -10.94 2.57 -14.87
N ALA A 5 -9.62 2.46 -14.82
CA ALA A 5 -8.86 2.25 -13.58
C ALA A 5 -7.92 3.44 -13.33
N HIS A 6 -6.67 3.19 -12.98
CA HIS A 6 -5.55 4.14 -12.90
C HIS A 6 -5.59 5.16 -11.74
N GLU A 7 -6.76 5.63 -11.30
CA GLU A 7 -6.88 6.56 -10.18
C GLU A 7 -7.22 5.78 -8.89
N CYS A 8 -6.46 6.03 -7.83
CA CYS A 8 -6.75 5.47 -6.51
C CYS A 8 -7.98 6.17 -5.92
N VAL A 9 -9.03 5.40 -5.63
CA VAL A 9 -10.28 5.90 -5.05
C VAL A 9 -10.54 5.21 -3.71
N ALA A 10 -11.01 5.98 -2.71
CA ALA A 10 -11.10 5.52 -1.32
C ALA A 10 -11.95 4.25 -1.14
N GLU A 11 -13.11 4.17 -1.81
CA GLU A 11 -14.04 3.04 -1.70
C GLU A 11 -13.78 1.93 -2.74
N GLY A 12 -12.71 2.05 -3.53
CA GLY A 12 -12.42 1.14 -4.65
C GLY A 12 -13.28 1.37 -5.90
N ILE A 13 -14.42 2.05 -5.78
CA ILE A 13 -15.23 2.53 -6.92
C ILE A 13 -15.54 4.00 -6.74
N CYS A 14 -15.49 4.75 -7.85
CA CYS A 14 -16.05 6.10 -7.96
C CYS A 14 -16.90 6.18 -9.22
N LYS A 15 -18.06 6.83 -9.13
CA LYS A 15 -18.92 7.09 -10.29
C LYS A 15 -19.00 8.59 -10.51
N ASN A 16 -18.82 9.02 -11.76
CA ASN A 16 -18.81 10.41 -12.16
C ASN A 16 -19.68 10.61 -13.42
N PHE A 17 -20.07 11.86 -13.66
CA PHE A 17 -20.84 12.27 -14.85
C PHE A 17 -22.14 11.47 -15.01
N ASP A 18 -22.98 11.43 -13.98
CA ASP A 18 -24.25 10.66 -13.96
C ASP A 18 -24.02 9.18 -14.26
N ASP A 19 -23.06 8.56 -13.58
CA ASP A 19 -22.68 7.16 -13.77
C ASP A 19 -22.18 6.81 -15.20
N LYS A 20 -21.93 7.82 -16.07
CA LYS A 20 -21.39 7.59 -17.41
C LYS A 20 -19.91 7.21 -17.38
N VAL A 21 -19.19 7.57 -16.32
CA VAL A 21 -17.79 7.17 -16.09
C VAL A 21 -17.68 6.48 -14.73
N ILE A 22 -17.16 5.25 -14.73
CA ILE A 22 -16.91 4.47 -13.53
C ILE A 22 -15.41 4.23 -13.41
N THR A 23 -14.82 4.68 -12.31
CA THR A 23 -13.45 4.34 -11.92
C THR A 23 -13.48 3.14 -10.97
N VAL A 24 -12.75 2.09 -11.30
CA VAL A 24 -12.57 0.89 -10.48
C VAL A 24 -11.11 0.75 -10.09
N PHE A 25 -10.84 0.56 -8.81
CA PHE A 25 -9.51 0.41 -8.27
C PHE A 25 -9.39 -0.89 -7.48
N THR A 26 -8.44 -1.74 -7.88
CA THR A 26 -8.36 -3.14 -7.43
C THR A 26 -7.29 -3.38 -6.36
N ALA A 27 -6.40 -2.41 -6.12
CA ALA A 27 -5.37 -2.50 -5.09
C ALA A 27 -5.86 -1.86 -3.79
N SER A 28 -6.10 -2.64 -2.75
CA SER A 28 -6.47 -2.11 -1.44
C SER A 28 -5.22 -1.63 -0.69
N ASN A 29 -5.35 -0.65 0.20
CA ASN A 29 -4.22 -0.05 0.92
C ASN A 29 -3.04 0.30 -0.03
N TYR A 30 -3.33 1.10 -1.05
CA TYR A 30 -2.40 1.40 -2.12
C TYR A 30 -1.08 1.95 -1.56
N CYS A 31 0.03 1.43 -2.07
CA CYS A 31 1.38 1.70 -1.60
C CYS A 31 1.60 1.50 -0.08
N GLY A 32 0.69 0.80 0.61
CA GLY A 32 0.76 0.57 2.06
C GLY A 32 0.46 1.79 2.93
N CYS A 33 -0.06 2.89 2.37
CA CYS A 33 -0.23 4.16 3.09
C CYS A 33 -1.57 4.89 2.88
N VAL A 34 -2.41 4.46 1.93
CA VAL A 34 -3.65 5.15 1.57
C VAL A 34 -4.89 4.57 2.28
N GLU A 35 -4.80 3.32 2.76
CA GLU A 35 -5.92 2.60 3.42
C GLU A 35 -7.22 2.52 2.60
N ASN A 36 -7.15 2.72 1.28
CA ASN A 36 -8.31 2.59 0.42
C ASN A 36 -8.81 1.13 0.36
N ARG A 37 -10.10 0.98 0.09
CA ARG A 37 -10.71 -0.28 -0.30
C ARG A 37 -10.35 -0.62 -1.74
N SER A 38 -10.31 -1.91 -2.04
CA SER A 38 -10.32 -2.40 -3.42
C SER A 38 -11.73 -2.75 -3.82
N ALA A 39 -12.01 -2.73 -5.11
CA ALA A 39 -13.27 -3.22 -5.63
C ALA A 39 -13.13 -3.96 -6.95
N ILE A 40 -14.14 -4.76 -7.25
CA ILE A 40 -14.38 -5.34 -8.58
C ILE A 40 -15.75 -4.91 -9.09
N LEU A 41 -15.85 -4.79 -10.41
CA LEU A 41 -17.10 -4.60 -11.13
C LEU A 41 -17.45 -5.92 -11.83
N ILE A 42 -18.67 -6.39 -11.62
CA ILE A 42 -19.23 -7.59 -12.23
C ILE A 42 -20.28 -7.14 -13.25
N ILE A 43 -20.13 -7.55 -14.50
CA ILE A 43 -21.02 -7.16 -15.60
C ILE A 43 -21.82 -8.39 -16.02
N LYS A 44 -23.16 -8.32 -15.89
CA LYS A 44 -24.10 -9.36 -16.29
C LYS A 44 -25.07 -8.80 -17.32
N GLY A 45 -24.68 -8.83 -18.59
CA GLY A 45 -25.44 -8.18 -19.66
C GLY A 45 -25.52 -6.67 -19.43
N ARG A 46 -26.73 -6.16 -19.16
CA ARG A 46 -26.97 -4.73 -18.83
C ARG A 46 -26.86 -4.40 -17.34
N GLN A 47 -26.74 -5.40 -16.47
CA GLN A 47 -26.64 -5.20 -15.03
C GLN A 47 -25.18 -5.05 -14.59
N LEU A 48 -24.96 -4.13 -13.66
CA LEU A 48 -23.66 -3.83 -13.06
C LEU A 48 -23.75 -4.08 -11.56
N ASP A 49 -22.97 -5.04 -11.08
CA ASP A 49 -22.82 -5.34 -9.66
C ASP A 49 -21.41 -4.94 -9.20
N PHE A 50 -21.29 -4.49 -7.96
CA PHE A 50 -20.02 -4.07 -7.38
C PHE A 50 -19.72 -4.88 -6.13
N LYS A 51 -18.46 -5.29 -5.96
CA LYS A 51 -17.98 -5.85 -4.69
C LYS A 51 -16.75 -5.12 -4.21
N THR A 52 -16.82 -4.61 -2.99
CA THR A 52 -15.73 -3.92 -2.32
C THR A 52 -15.10 -4.80 -1.26
N PHE A 53 -13.80 -4.67 -1.06
CA PHE A 53 -13.03 -5.40 -0.07
C PHE A 53 -12.27 -4.41 0.80
N LYS A 54 -12.21 -4.69 2.10
CA LYS A 54 -11.46 -3.90 3.06
C LYS A 54 -9.96 -3.92 2.72
N PRO A 55 -9.19 -2.88 3.07
CA PRO A 55 -7.74 -2.89 2.99
C PRO A 55 -7.17 -4.13 3.67
N LEU A 56 -6.40 -4.90 2.92
CA LEU A 56 -5.63 -6.00 3.46
C LEU A 56 -4.41 -5.45 4.20
N GLN A 57 -4.09 -6.07 5.33
CA GLN A 57 -2.85 -5.77 6.04
C GLN A 57 -1.65 -6.14 5.17
N TRP A 58 -0.62 -5.31 5.21
CA TRP A 58 0.62 -5.61 4.49
C TRP A 58 1.29 -6.83 5.11
N LEU A 59 1.43 -7.89 4.32
CA LEU A 59 2.01 -9.14 4.77
C LEU A 59 3.52 -9.11 4.51
N LYS A 60 4.32 -9.09 5.57
CA LYS A 60 5.78 -9.06 5.39
C LYS A 60 6.33 -10.44 5.04
N ARG A 61 7.48 -10.44 4.36
CA ARG A 61 8.12 -11.67 3.87
C ARG A 61 8.58 -12.60 5.01
N ASP A 62 8.99 -12.03 6.13
CA ASP A 62 9.39 -12.74 7.35
C ASP A 62 8.20 -13.27 8.15
N GLU A 63 7.00 -12.73 7.92
CA GLU A 63 5.76 -13.13 8.58
C GLU A 63 5.02 -14.28 7.84
N VAL A 64 5.51 -14.71 6.66
CA VAL A 64 4.83 -15.73 5.84
C VAL A 64 5.48 -17.11 5.88
N ILE A 65 4.63 -18.14 5.89
CA ILE A 65 5.04 -19.53 5.69
C ILE A 65 5.02 -19.83 4.18
N PHE A 66 6.20 -19.98 3.58
CA PHE A 66 6.31 -20.47 2.22
C PHE A 66 6.07 -21.98 2.18
N LYS A 67 4.99 -22.41 1.50
CA LYS A 67 4.82 -23.82 1.16
C LYS A 67 5.82 -24.15 0.04
N GLY A 68 6.89 -24.86 0.40
CA GLY A 68 7.75 -25.48 -0.61
C GLY A 68 6.94 -26.48 -1.42
N HIS A 69 7.04 -26.43 -2.75
CA HIS A 69 6.54 -27.51 -3.59
C HIS A 69 7.36 -28.76 -3.30
N SER A 70 6.88 -29.62 -2.42
CA SER A 70 7.46 -30.93 -2.20
C SER A 70 6.98 -31.85 -3.33
N ASN A 71 7.84 -32.07 -4.33
CA ASN A 71 7.81 -33.37 -5.00
C ASN A 71 7.92 -34.43 -3.89
N HIS A 72 6.90 -35.28 -3.75
CA HIS A 72 6.82 -36.30 -2.72
C HIS A 72 8.06 -37.19 -2.76
N ASN A 73 9.08 -36.87 -1.93
CA ASN A 73 10.13 -37.75 -1.38
C ASN A 73 11.33 -36.98 -0.81
N ARG A 74 11.13 -36.01 0.09
CA ARG A 74 12.23 -35.58 0.97
C ARG A 74 11.74 -35.49 2.42
N ARG A 75 12.06 -36.53 3.19
CA ARG A 75 12.01 -36.52 4.66
C ARG A 75 12.95 -35.43 5.16
N VAL A 76 12.41 -34.27 5.56
CA VAL A 76 13.21 -33.23 6.20
C VAL A 76 13.31 -33.55 7.69
N VAL A 77 14.49 -34.00 8.11
CA VAL A 77 14.86 -34.10 9.52
C VAL A 77 14.83 -32.69 10.12
N ARG A 78 13.93 -32.46 11.08
CA ARG A 78 13.87 -31.19 11.83
C ARG A 78 15.19 -31.02 12.60
N LYS A 79 16.06 -30.10 12.18
CA LYS A 79 17.14 -29.62 13.05
C LYS A 79 16.52 -28.75 14.13
N LYS A 80 16.61 -29.20 15.38
CA LYS A 80 16.18 -28.44 16.57
C LYS A 80 17.03 -27.17 16.66
N LEU A 81 16.39 -26.00 16.62
CA LEU A 81 17.05 -24.71 16.80
C LEU A 81 17.56 -24.64 18.25
N MET A 82 18.87 -24.58 18.44
CA MET A 82 19.44 -24.33 19.77
C MET A 82 19.36 -22.84 20.08
N SER A 83 18.79 -22.47 21.22
CA SER A 83 18.78 -21.08 21.69
C SER A 83 20.20 -20.67 22.06
N ILE A 84 20.76 -19.68 21.36
CA ILE A 84 21.96 -19.01 21.83
C ILE A 84 21.50 -18.06 22.94
N SER A 85 21.85 -18.41 24.18
CA SER A 85 21.70 -17.54 25.34
C SER A 85 22.66 -16.35 25.17
N SER A 86 22.12 -15.17 24.87
CA SER A 86 22.91 -13.93 24.82
C SER A 86 23.28 -13.51 26.24
N GLN A 87 24.52 -13.79 26.64
CA GLN A 87 25.14 -13.12 27.79
C GLN A 87 25.35 -11.65 27.44
N LYS A 88 24.81 -10.76 28.28
CA LYS A 88 24.94 -9.31 28.18
C LYS A 88 26.40 -8.91 28.42
N ILE A 89 27.03 -8.25 27.45
CA ILE A 89 28.24 -7.47 27.68
C ILE A 89 28.00 -6.07 27.12
N LEU A 90 28.05 -5.08 28.00
CA LEU A 90 27.89 -3.66 27.72
C LEU A 90 29.26 -3.06 27.38
N PRO A 91 29.49 -2.40 26.23
CA PRO A 91 30.68 -1.58 26.03
C PRO A 91 30.48 -0.18 26.60
N SER A 92 31.48 0.28 27.35
CA SER A 92 31.59 1.59 27.98
C SER A 92 31.69 2.75 26.98
N ILE A 93 30.93 3.80 27.26
CA ILE A 93 31.22 5.25 27.12
C ILE A 93 32.37 5.61 26.17
N PHE A 94 32.04 6.23 25.03
CA PHE A 94 32.88 7.24 24.37
C PHE A 94 31.99 8.30 23.70
N GLU A 95 32.30 9.57 23.95
CA GLU A 95 31.53 10.78 23.62
C GLU A 95 31.48 11.15 22.12
N PRO A 96 30.51 12.01 21.70
CA PRO A 96 30.25 12.31 20.30
C PRO A 96 31.15 13.43 19.75
N GLN A 97 31.72 13.25 18.56
CA GLN A 97 32.31 14.33 17.77
C GLN A 97 31.45 14.67 16.56
N ASN A 98 30.99 15.92 16.53
CA ASN A 98 30.32 16.58 15.42
C ASN A 98 31.13 16.50 14.11
N ARG A 99 30.48 16.18 12.99
CA ARG A 99 30.83 16.70 11.67
C ARG A 99 29.60 17.00 10.83
N ILE A 100 29.62 18.21 10.28
CA ILE A 100 28.74 18.80 9.28
C ILE A 100 29.16 18.29 7.89
N ASP A 101 28.27 18.51 6.92
CA ASP A 101 28.37 18.40 5.46
C ASP A 101 28.01 17.06 4.81
N SER A 102 27.36 16.99 3.64
CA SER A 102 26.36 17.79 2.90
C SER A 102 26.17 17.04 1.57
N SER A 103 24.92 16.77 1.16
CA SER A 103 24.48 16.61 -0.25
C SER A 103 23.04 16.05 -0.31
N SER A 104 22.28 16.55 -1.29
CA SER A 104 20.82 16.78 -1.31
C SER A 104 20.07 15.74 -2.20
N PRO A 105 18.83 15.94 -2.73
CA PRO A 105 17.49 15.87 -2.10
C PRO A 105 16.46 15.00 -2.88
N ARG A 106 15.31 14.65 -2.26
CA ARG A 106 13.94 14.90 -2.78
C ARG A 106 12.85 14.26 -1.91
N THR A 107 12.28 15.06 -1.01
CA THR A 107 10.95 14.81 -0.42
C THR A 107 10.03 15.90 -0.95
N GLN A 108 9.15 15.59 -1.91
CA GLN A 108 8.06 16.50 -2.26
C GLN A 108 6.86 16.23 -1.34
N ARG A 109 6.74 17.11 -0.37
CA ARG A 109 5.63 17.30 0.55
C ARG A 109 4.71 18.35 -0.06
N ASN A 110 3.56 17.97 -0.62
CA ASN A 110 2.56 18.95 -1.04
C ASN A 110 1.51 19.15 0.06
N LYS A 111 1.53 20.37 0.57
CA LYS A 111 0.69 20.95 1.62
C LYS A 111 -0.57 21.51 0.98
N LEU A 112 -1.72 21.26 1.63
CA LEU A 112 -3.00 21.90 1.35
C LEU A 112 -2.85 23.42 1.19
N ARG A 113 -3.52 23.98 0.18
CA ARG A 113 -3.99 25.37 0.19
C ARG A 113 -5.44 25.43 -0.30
N ARG A 114 -6.33 25.87 0.59
CA ARG A 114 -7.68 26.37 0.25
C ARG A 114 -7.57 27.85 -0.13
N LEU A 115 -8.24 28.17 -1.23
CA LEU A 115 -9.05 29.36 -1.55
C LEU A 115 -8.44 30.76 -1.36
N SER A 116 -8.27 31.47 -2.48
CA SER A 116 -8.89 32.80 -2.64
C SER A 116 -9.55 32.88 -4.01
N THR A 117 -10.77 33.39 -4.00
CA THR A 117 -11.53 33.86 -5.14
C THR A 117 -10.79 35.01 -5.83
N ASP A 118 -10.92 35.13 -7.15
CA ASP A 118 -11.44 36.34 -7.80
C ASP A 118 -11.52 36.18 -9.33
N LEU A 119 -12.72 36.49 -9.84
CA LEU A 119 -13.03 37.14 -11.11
C LEU A 119 -12.48 36.55 -12.43
N ILE A 120 -13.40 36.19 -13.33
CA ILE A 120 -13.53 36.76 -14.69
C ILE A 120 -14.93 36.41 -15.22
N GLY A 121 -15.67 37.43 -15.63
CA GLY A 121 -16.88 37.31 -16.44
C GLY A 121 -16.59 37.42 -17.95
N SER A 122 -17.65 37.14 -18.74
CA SER A 122 -17.79 37.34 -20.19
C SER A 122 -16.95 36.38 -21.06
N TYR A 123 -17.46 35.62 -22.03
CA TYR A 123 -18.67 35.66 -22.86
C TYR A 123 -19.24 34.25 -23.04
#